data_AF-A0A502JSZ3-F1
#
_entry.id   AF-A0A502JSZ3-F1
#
_cell.length_a   1.000
_cell.length_b   1.000
_cell.length_c   1.000
_cell.angle_alpha   90.00
_cell.angle_beta   90.00
_cell.angle_gamma   90.00
#
_symmetry.space_group_name_H-M   'P 1'
#
loop_
_entity.id
_entity.type
_entity.pdbx_description
1 polymer ?
#
loop_
_entity_poly.entity_id
_entity_poly.type
_entity_poly.pdbx_seq_one_letter_code
_entity_poly.pdbx_strand_id
1 'polypeptide(L)'
;VYKRQNCFSREHHNIPLFKVSSDDTERKEYKVFKSGLNFLEGVAHWVGIKNPKLNHEEDLFSNESDKDDFGLQKRINEKYRKDDDPAIDISPNNAQ
;
A
#
# COMPACT_ATOMS: atom_id res chain seq x y z
N VAL A 1 -22.41 1.08 12.03
CA VAL A 1 -21.58 1.02 10.80
C VAL A 1 -20.71 2.25 10.84
N TYR A 2 -19.43 2.15 10.47
CA TYR A 2 -18.50 3.29 10.54
C TYR A 2 -18.06 3.67 9.12
N LYS A 3 -17.92 4.97 8.86
CA LYS A 3 -17.46 5.50 7.56
C LYS A 3 -16.29 6.47 7.78
N ARG A 4 -15.19 6.27 7.06
CA ARG A 4 -14.12 7.29 6.95
C ARG A 4 -14.42 8.19 5.75
N GLN A 5 -14.47 9.50 5.98
CA GLN A 5 -14.91 10.51 5.01
C GLN A 5 -13.93 11.69 4.97
N ASN A 6 -12.63 11.43 4.88
CA ASN A 6 -11.65 12.51 4.80
C ASN A 6 -10.69 12.31 3.63
N CYS A 7 -10.94 12.98 2.51
CA CYS A 7 -10.14 12.90 1.29
C CYS A 7 -8.66 13.37 1.46
N PHE A 8 -8.27 13.82 2.65
CA PHE A 8 -6.96 14.40 2.94
C PHE A 8 -6.16 13.66 4.02
N SER A 9 -6.59 12.49 4.47
CA SER A 9 -5.83 11.68 5.43
C SER A 9 -4.58 11.06 4.79
N ARG A 10 -3.46 11.08 5.52
CA ARG A 10 -2.23 10.36 5.12
C ARG A 10 -2.45 8.85 5.05
N GLU A 11 -3.33 8.32 5.88
CA GLU A 11 -3.65 6.88 5.96
C GLU A 11 -4.19 6.29 4.66
N HIS A 12 -4.69 7.14 3.75
CA HIS A 12 -5.15 6.69 2.43
C HIS A 12 -4.02 6.15 1.52
N HIS A 13 -2.76 6.41 1.88
CA HIS A 13 -1.60 5.89 1.17
C HIS A 13 -1.11 4.54 1.75
N ASN A 14 -1.64 4.14 2.91
CA ASN A 14 -1.35 2.84 3.54
C ASN A 14 -2.34 1.80 3.03
N ILE A 15 -2.09 1.31 1.81
CA ILE A 15 -2.98 0.37 1.11
C ILE A 15 -2.56 -1.07 1.43
N PRO A 16 -3.50 -1.96 1.81
CA PRO A 16 -3.18 -3.37 2.00
C PRO A 16 -2.88 -4.04 0.67
N LEU A 17 -1.85 -4.88 0.67
CA LEU A 17 -1.48 -5.72 -0.46
C LEU A 17 -1.40 -7.17 -0.01
N PHE A 18 -1.98 -8.08 -0.79
CA PHE A 18 -1.95 -9.50 -0.50
C PHE A 18 -1.75 -10.32 -1.78
N LYS A 19 -1.02 -11.43 -1.63
CA LYS A 19 -0.80 -12.45 -2.66
C LYS A 19 -1.54 -13.72 -2.24
N VAL A 20 -2.14 -14.40 -3.19
CA VAL A 20 -2.65 -15.77 -3.02
C VAL A 20 -2.01 -16.63 -4.11
N SER A 21 -1.27 -17.66 -3.71
CA SER A 21 -0.65 -18.63 -4.62
C SER A 21 -1.04 -20.05 -4.19
N SER A 22 -1.16 -20.96 -5.16
CA SER A 22 -1.38 -22.40 -4.89
C SER A 22 -0.19 -23.04 -4.17
N ASP A 23 0.99 -22.47 -4.34
CA ASP A 23 2.26 -23.04 -3.87
C ASP A 23 2.62 -22.56 -2.46
N ASP A 24 1.91 -21.55 -1.94
CA ASP A 24 2.14 -21.05 -0.59
C ASP A 24 1.57 -22.04 0.44
N THR A 25 2.43 -22.55 1.33
CA THR A 25 2.05 -23.48 2.42
C THR A 25 1.74 -22.77 3.74
N GLU A 26 2.14 -21.51 3.86
CA GLU A 26 2.00 -20.69 5.05
C GLU A 26 1.53 -19.28 4.71
N ARG A 27 0.79 -18.66 5.65
CA ARG A 27 0.43 -17.24 5.55
C ARG A 27 1.56 -16.40 6.14
N LYS A 28 2.08 -15.46 5.35
CA LYS A 28 3.05 -14.45 5.81
C LYS A 28 2.41 -13.07 5.85
N GLU A 29 2.86 -12.26 6.80
CA GLU A 29 2.49 -10.85 6.92
C GLU A 29 3.76 -10.02 7.07
N TYR A 30 3.91 -9.01 6.22
CA TYR A 30 5.04 -8.09 6.25
C TYR A 30 4.55 -6.66 6.43
N LYS A 31 5.26 -5.90 7.27
CA LYS A 31 5.05 -4.46 7.45
C LYS A 31 6.28 -3.73 6.94
N VAL A 32 6.39 -3.66 5.63
CA VAL A 32 7.52 -3.06 4.91
C VAL A 32 7.01 -2.03 3.92
N PHE A 33 7.87 -1.06 3.59
CA PHE A 33 7.52 -0.03 2.63
C PHE A 33 7.58 -0.60 1.20
N LYS A 34 6.45 -0.49 0.49
CA LYS A 34 6.33 -0.81 -0.93
C LYS A 34 5.74 0.38 -1.67
N SER A 35 6.37 0.79 -2.76
CA SER A 35 5.86 1.87 -3.60
C SER A 35 4.91 1.30 -4.66
N GLY A 36 3.70 1.84 -4.75
CA GLY A 36 2.77 1.52 -5.84
C GLY A 36 3.32 1.89 -7.23
N LEU A 37 4.37 2.72 -7.31
CA LEU A 37 5.03 3.04 -8.59
C LEU A 37 5.81 1.85 -9.15
N ASN A 38 6.24 0.91 -8.31
CA ASN A 38 6.93 -0.33 -8.71
C ASN A 38 5.94 -1.48 -9.01
N PHE A 39 4.64 -1.21 -9.10
CA PHE A 39 3.63 -2.25 -9.23
C PHE A 39 3.78 -3.08 -10.52
N LEU A 40 4.13 -2.43 -11.63
CA LEU A 40 4.31 -3.11 -12.91
C LEU A 40 5.51 -4.08 -12.86
N GLU A 41 6.65 -3.58 -12.40
CA GLU A 41 7.90 -4.32 -12.25
C GLU A 41 7.71 -5.48 -11.29
N GLY A 42 7.07 -5.22 -10.15
CA GLY A 42 6.78 -6.22 -9.12
C GLY A 42 5.85 -7.34 -9.58
N VAL A 43 4.78 -7.02 -10.32
CA VAL A 43 3.90 -8.04 -10.92
C VAL A 43 4.64 -8.83 -11.99
N ALA A 44 5.42 -8.15 -12.84
CA ALA A 44 6.22 -8.80 -13.88
C ALA A 44 7.24 -9.78 -13.28
N HIS A 45 7.93 -9.39 -12.19
CA HIS A 45 8.81 -10.26 -11.45
C HIS A 45 8.04 -11.46 -10.87
N TRP A 46 6.89 -11.23 -10.21
CA TRP A 46 6.10 -12.31 -9.62
C TRP A 46 5.68 -13.39 -10.65
N VAL A 47 5.26 -12.99 -11.85
CA VAL A 47 4.84 -13.93 -12.90
C VAL A 47 6.00 -14.44 -13.77
N GLY A 48 7.25 -14.02 -13.50
CA GLY A 48 8.44 -14.47 -14.21
C GLY A 48 8.69 -13.84 -15.59
N ILE A 49 8.11 -12.67 -15.88
CA ILE A 49 8.37 -11.93 -17.12
C ILE A 49 9.80 -11.35 -17.10
N LYS A 50 10.56 -11.64 -18.16
CA LYS A 50 11.91 -11.09 -18.37
C LYS A 50 11.91 -10.14 -19.56
N ASN A 51 12.39 -8.92 -19.36
CA ASN A 51 12.50 -7.92 -20.41
C ASN A 51 13.61 -6.93 -20.04
N PRO A 52 14.57 -6.62 -20.94
CA PRO A 52 15.66 -5.69 -20.66
C PRO A 52 15.24 -4.27 -20.22
N LYS A 53 13.98 -3.89 -20.46
CA LYS A 53 13.43 -2.59 -20.04
C LYS A 53 12.87 -2.59 -18.62
N LEU A 54 12.73 -3.75 -17.99
CA LEU A 54 12.22 -3.88 -16.64
C LEU A 54 13.36 -3.90 -15.64
N ASN A 55 13.13 -3.30 -14.47
CA ASN A 55 13.98 -3.51 -13.31
C ASN A 55 13.62 -4.87 -12.68
N HIS A 56 14.56 -5.81 -12.67
CA HIS A 56 14.34 -7.15 -12.15
C HIS A 56 14.62 -7.30 -10.65
N GLU A 57 15.11 -6.24 -10.01
CA GLU A 57 15.39 -6.22 -8.57
C GLU A 57 14.13 -5.93 -7.73
N GLU A 58 13.05 -5.46 -8.36
CA GLU A 58 11.81 -5.14 -7.66
C GLU A 58 11.00 -6.41 -7.36
N ASP A 59 10.89 -6.75 -6.08
CA ASP A 59 9.99 -7.82 -5.60
C ASP A 59 8.89 -7.21 -4.72
N LEU A 60 7.67 -7.22 -5.25
CA LEU A 60 6.50 -6.65 -4.60
C LEU A 60 6.09 -7.42 -3.33
N PHE A 61 6.44 -8.70 -3.22
CA PHE A 61 6.01 -9.59 -2.15
C PHE A 61 7.15 -10.03 -1.22
N SER A 62 8.34 -9.42 -1.35
CA SER A 62 9.45 -9.63 -0.42
C SER A 62 9.23 -8.94 0.93
N ASN A 63 9.98 -9.38 1.94
CA ASN A 63 10.04 -8.75 3.27
C ASN A 63 11.09 -7.61 3.32
N GLU A 64 11.49 -7.07 2.18
CA GLU A 64 12.46 -5.98 2.10
C GLU A 64 11.73 -4.70 1.68
N SER A 65 12.05 -3.58 2.32
CA SER A 65 11.51 -2.28 1.89
C SER A 65 12.12 -1.88 0.55
N ASP A 66 11.31 -1.24 -0.30
CA ASP A 66 11.81 -0.65 -1.54
C ASP A 66 12.88 0.41 -1.24
N LYS A 67 13.91 0.47 -2.08
CA LYS A 67 15.09 1.33 -1.86
C LYS A 67 14.79 2.81 -2.09
N ASP A 68 13.86 3.11 -3.00
CA ASP A 68 13.48 4.47 -3.37
C ASP A 68 12.00 4.73 -3.03
N ASP A 69 11.76 5.84 -2.36
CA ASP A 69 10.42 6.36 -2.04
C ASP A 69 9.90 7.33 -3.12
N PHE A 70 10.73 7.67 -4.12
CA PHE A 70 10.39 8.62 -5.19
C PHE A 70 9.96 10.00 -4.66
N GLY A 71 10.37 10.32 -3.42
CA GLY A 71 9.93 11.50 -2.68
C GLY A 71 8.43 11.53 -2.33
N LEU A 72 7.74 10.39 -2.39
CA LEU A 72 6.31 10.29 -2.09
C LEU A 72 6.03 10.62 -0.62
N GLN A 73 6.82 10.12 0.33
CA GLN A 73 6.63 10.43 1.75
C GLN A 73 6.74 11.94 2.01
N LYS A 74 7.69 12.62 1.36
CA LYS A 74 7.79 14.07 1.45
C LYS A 74 6.51 14.75 0.96
N ARG A 75 6.01 14.36 -0.22
CA ARG A 75 4.76 14.90 -0.79
C ARG A 75 3.55 14.61 0.10
N ILE A 76 3.49 13.42 0.69
CA ILE A 76 2.43 13.00 1.62
C ILE A 76 2.46 13.89 2.87
N ASN A 77 3.64 14.09 3.46
CA ASN A 77 3.85 14.90 4.66
C ASN A 77 3.50 16.38 4.48
N GLU A 78 3.73 16.92 3.27
CA GLU A 78 3.50 18.33 2.95
C GLU A 78 2.04 18.63 2.58
N LYS A 79 1.36 17.71 1.88
CA LYS A 79 0.03 17.98 1.31
C LYS A 79 -1.14 17.44 2.12
N TYR A 80 -0.92 16.44 2.97
CA TYR A 80 -1.99 15.73 3.65
C TYR A 80 -1.98 16.03 5.15
N ARG A 81 -3.17 15.93 5.73
CA ARG A 81 -3.43 16.23 7.13
C ARG A 81 -2.72 15.23 8.03
N LYS A 82 -2.19 15.73 9.15
CA LYS A 82 -1.49 14.91 10.17
C LYS A 82 -2.42 14.46 11.29
N ASP A 83 -3.58 15.09 11.42
CA ASP A 83 -4.59 14.71 12.41
C ASP A 83 -5.21 13.35 12.07
N ASP A 84 -5.51 12.60 13.13
CA ASP A 84 -6.20 11.31 13.01
C ASP A 84 -7.54 11.52 12.30
N ASP A 85 -7.88 10.59 11.40
CA ASP A 85 -9.19 10.55 10.72
C ASP A 85 -10.04 9.45 11.36
N PRO A 86 -10.65 9.71 12.54
CA PRO A 86 -11.46 8.72 13.22
C PRO A 86 -12.69 8.41 12.37
N ALA A 87 -13.09 7.14 12.36
CA ALA A 87 -14.26 6.75 11.62
C ALA A 87 -15.52 7.38 12.24
N ILE A 88 -16.38 7.97 11.39
CA ILE A 88 -17.65 8.54 11.81
C ILE A 88 -18.60 7.38 12.09
N ASP A 89 -19.21 7.36 13.27
CA ASP A 89 -20.30 6.43 13.56
C ASP A 89 -21.57 6.88 12.85
N ILE A 90 -22.07 6.06 11.93
CA ILE A 90 -23.33 6.28 11.21
C ILE A 90 -24.43 5.35 11.72
N SER A 91 -24.32 4.87 12.96
CA SER A 91 -25.41 4.16 13.63
C SER A 91 -26.64 5.08 13.79
N PRO A 92 -27.87 4.55 13.71
CA PRO A 92 -29.10 5.36 13.70
C PRO A 92 -29.27 6.32 14.87
N ASN A 93 -28.61 6.04 16.01
CA ASN A 93 -28.72 6.82 17.24
C ASN A 93 -27.82 8.07 17.26
N ASN A 94 -26.88 8.19 16.32
CA ASN A 94 -25.86 9.25 16.27
C ASN A 94 -26.05 10.19 15.07
N ALA A 95 -27.12 10.02 14.29
CA ALA A 95 -27.51 10.92 13.20
C ALA A 95 -28.50 11.99 13.72
N GLN A 96 -28.02 12.94 14.52
CA GLN A 96 -28.70 14.20 14.84
C GLN A 96 -27.74 15.36 14.62
#